data_AF-A0A537N9G0-F1
#
_entry.id   AF-A0A537N9G0-F1
#
_cell.length_a   1.000
_cell.length_b   1.000
_cell.length_c   1.000
_cell.angle_alpha   90.00
_cell.angle_beta   90.00
_cell.angle_gamma   90.00
#
_symmetry.space_group_name_H-M   'P 1'
#
loop_
_entity.id
_entity.type
_entity.pdbx_description
1 polymer ?
#
loop_
_entity_poly.entity_id
_entity_poly.type
_entity_poly.pdbx_seq_one_letter_code
_entity_poly.pdbx_strand_id
1 'polypeptide(L)'
;MVPITLSLLALGGLGWAALAPIEVASRDELFEIPRGTWARRMAGEKIEILPQTIRLTLGLNDVLLLRNADEVPQVFGPTLLMPGQSFSLPFASASTYSFTCTAHASGQLNVIVEPTPAPGWETLGWRLRKLTHTVWRLAGLPEWHNH
;
A
#
# COMPACT_ATOMS: atom_id res chain seq x y z
N MET A 1 -13.88 -40.69 0.89
CA MET A 1 -13.64 -40.22 -0.50
C MET A 1 -13.65 -38.70 -0.61
N VAL A 2 -14.62 -38.00 0.00
CA VAL A 2 -14.69 -36.51 0.05
C VAL A 2 -13.43 -35.77 0.54
N PRO A 3 -12.70 -36.21 1.59
CA PRO A 3 -11.53 -35.45 2.05
C PRO A 3 -10.36 -35.49 1.06
N ILE A 4 -10.20 -36.60 0.33
CA ILE A 4 -9.10 -36.78 -0.63
C ILE A 4 -9.31 -35.87 -1.85
N THR A 5 -10.55 -35.79 -2.36
CA THR A 5 -10.88 -34.89 -3.47
C THR A 5 -10.71 -33.42 -3.09
N LEU A 6 -11.09 -33.02 -1.87
CA LEU A 6 -10.84 -31.67 -1.38
C LEU A 6 -9.35 -31.34 -1.28
N SER A 7 -8.52 -32.25 -0.75
CA SER A 7 -7.08 -32.05 -0.66
C SER A 7 -6.41 -31.93 -2.03
N LEU A 8 -6.81 -32.76 -3.00
CA LEU A 8 -6.28 -32.69 -4.37
C LEU A 8 -6.64 -31.37 -5.06
N LEU A 9 -7.87 -30.89 -4.90
CA LEU A 9 -8.30 -29.59 -5.44
C LEU A 9 -7.54 -28.43 -4.79
N ALA A 10 -7.34 -28.48 -3.47
CA ALA A 10 -6.58 -27.45 -2.76
C ALA A 10 -5.11 -27.41 -3.21
N LEU A 11 -4.46 -28.57 -3.34
CA LEU A 11 -3.08 -28.67 -3.82
C LEU A 11 -2.95 -28.22 -5.28
N GLY A 12 -3.88 -28.63 -6.15
CA GLY A 12 -3.92 -28.18 -7.54
C GLY A 12 -4.11 -26.67 -7.65
N GLY A 13 -5.01 -26.10 -6.84
CA GLY A 13 -5.26 -24.65 -6.79
C GLY A 13 -4.05 -23.86 -6.29
N LEU A 14 -3.38 -24.33 -5.23
CA LEU A 14 -2.14 -23.71 -4.72
C LEU A 14 -1.00 -23.83 -5.72
N GLY A 15 -0.84 -24.98 -6.36
CA GLY A 15 0.16 -25.19 -7.42
C GLY A 15 -0.06 -24.24 -8.59
N TRP A 16 -1.31 -24.07 -9.04
CA TRP A 16 -1.64 -23.10 -10.08
C TRP A 16 -1.39 -21.66 -9.61
N ALA A 17 -1.85 -21.27 -8.43
CA ALA A 17 -1.70 -19.92 -7.90
C ALA A 17 -0.24 -19.51 -7.67
N ALA A 18 0.64 -20.48 -7.44
CA ALA A 18 2.08 -20.27 -7.31
C ALA A 18 2.75 -19.89 -8.64
N LEU A 19 2.26 -20.43 -9.76
CA LEU A 19 2.85 -20.21 -11.09
C LEU A 19 2.07 -19.21 -11.95
N ALA A 20 0.78 -18.98 -11.65
CA ALA A 20 -0.06 -18.07 -12.41
C ALA A 20 0.48 -16.64 -12.37
N PRO A 21 0.46 -15.90 -13.51
CA PRO A 21 0.87 -14.50 -13.57
C PRO A 21 0.19 -13.64 -12.49
N ILE A 22 0.90 -12.64 -12.01
CA ILE A 22 0.36 -11.68 -11.04
C ILE A 22 -0.22 -10.50 -11.82
N GLU A 23 -1.55 -10.43 -11.82
CA GLU A 23 -2.30 -9.29 -12.32
C GLU A 23 -2.68 -8.40 -11.13
N VAL A 24 -2.49 -7.09 -11.29
CA VAL A 24 -2.96 -6.08 -10.33
C VAL A 24 -4.00 -5.19 -11.01
N ALA A 25 -4.99 -4.73 -10.24
CA ALA A 25 -6.06 -3.88 -10.78
C ALA A 25 -5.54 -2.53 -11.30
N SER A 26 -4.47 -2.03 -10.71
CA SER A 26 -3.78 -0.79 -11.12
C SER A 26 -2.31 -0.86 -10.74
N ARG A 27 -1.47 -0.16 -11.51
CA ARG A 27 -0.09 0.13 -11.11
C ARG A 27 -0.01 1.22 -10.04
N ASP A 28 -1.02 2.07 -9.99
CA ASP A 28 -1.13 3.16 -9.04
C ASP A 28 -1.67 2.64 -7.70
N GLU A 29 -0.90 2.81 -6.64
CA GLU A 29 -1.39 2.69 -5.26
C GLU A 29 -1.76 4.08 -4.75
N LEU A 30 -3.07 4.32 -4.62
CA LEU A 30 -3.63 5.61 -4.19
C LEU A 30 -3.58 5.76 -2.67
N PHE A 31 -2.99 6.87 -2.22
CA PHE A 31 -3.09 7.37 -0.86
C PHE A 31 -3.71 8.76 -0.87
N GLU A 32 -4.89 8.87 -0.27
CA GLU A 32 -5.62 10.14 -0.17
C GLU A 32 -5.48 10.71 1.24
N ILE A 33 -5.08 11.98 1.33
CA ILE A 33 -5.13 12.77 2.55
C ILE A 33 -6.55 13.35 2.65
N PRO A 34 -7.41 12.88 3.56
CA PRO A 34 -8.81 13.29 3.63
C PRO A 34 -8.96 14.74 4.04
N ARG A 35 -10.12 15.31 3.69
CA ARG A 35 -10.52 16.66 4.08
C ARG A 35 -10.55 16.84 5.60
N GLY A 36 -10.01 17.95 6.08
CA GLY A 36 -10.02 18.30 7.50
C GLY A 36 -8.91 17.64 8.30
N THR A 37 -7.96 16.97 7.65
CA THR A 37 -6.73 16.43 8.25
C THR A 37 -6.01 17.52 9.04
N TRP A 38 -5.79 18.68 8.42
CA TRP A 38 -5.16 19.83 9.05
C TRP A 38 -5.95 20.37 10.24
N ALA A 39 -7.26 20.58 10.07
CA ALA A 39 -8.11 21.16 11.12
C ALA A 39 -8.08 20.32 12.39
N ARG A 40 -8.19 18.99 12.26
CA ARG A 40 -8.14 18.06 13.40
C ARG A 40 -6.75 18.01 14.04
N ARG A 41 -5.68 18.06 13.25
CA ARG A 41 -4.29 18.16 13.75
C ARG A 41 -4.07 19.43 14.55
N MET A 42 -4.53 20.58 14.05
CA MET A 42 -4.44 21.86 14.76
C MET A 42 -5.29 21.89 16.03
N ALA A 43 -6.37 21.10 16.08
CA ALA A 43 -7.15 20.86 17.29
C ALA A 43 -6.45 19.92 18.30
N GLY A 44 -5.25 19.42 17.99
CA GLY A 44 -4.47 18.53 18.86
C GLY A 44 -4.84 17.05 18.74
N GLU A 45 -5.69 16.68 17.78
CA GLU A 45 -6.04 15.27 17.55
C GLU A 45 -4.83 14.52 16.96
N LYS A 46 -4.46 13.41 17.61
CA LYS A 46 -3.44 12.49 17.10
C LYS A 46 -4.06 11.58 16.04
N ILE A 47 -4.18 12.08 14.81
CA ILE A 47 -4.67 11.28 13.69
C ILE A 47 -3.49 10.87 12.80
N GLU A 48 -3.34 9.56 12.67
CA GLU A 48 -2.40 8.93 11.75
C GLU A 48 -3.18 8.53 10.49
N ILE A 49 -3.12 9.42 9.49
CA ILE A 49 -3.96 9.37 8.29
C ILE A 49 -3.28 8.65 7.14
N LEU A 50 -1.95 8.71 7.14
CA LEU A 50 -1.09 7.95 6.24
C LEU A 50 -0.29 6.97 7.07
N PRO A 51 -0.09 5.72 6.62
CA PRO A 51 0.78 4.78 7.32
C PRO A 51 2.22 5.31 7.30
N GLN A 52 2.98 5.04 8.35
CA GLN A 52 4.40 5.39 8.42
C GLN A 52 5.23 4.76 7.29
N THR A 53 4.79 3.58 6.85
CA THR A 53 5.47 2.79 5.82
C THR A 53 4.46 2.31 4.78
N ILE A 54 4.69 2.66 3.52
CA ILE A 54 3.96 2.16 2.37
C ILE A 54 4.79 1.04 1.74
N ARG A 55 4.15 -0.07 1.37
CA ARG A 55 4.79 -1.18 0.67
C ARG A 55 4.25 -1.30 -0.76
N LEU A 56 5.13 -1.21 -1.73
CA LEU A 56 4.86 -1.36 -3.15
C LEU A 56 5.61 -2.58 -3.69
N THR A 57 5.15 -3.12 -4.83
CA THR A 57 5.86 -4.20 -5.52
C THR A 57 6.28 -3.75 -6.90
N LEU A 58 7.58 -3.79 -7.18
CA LEU A 58 8.17 -3.38 -8.46
C LEU A 58 7.51 -4.11 -9.62
N GLY A 59 7.20 -3.40 -10.70
CA GLY A 59 6.55 -3.93 -11.91
C GLY A 59 5.06 -4.26 -11.76
N LEU A 60 4.52 -4.21 -10.53
CA LEU A 60 3.11 -4.47 -10.23
C LEU A 60 2.41 -3.18 -9.82
N ASN A 61 2.40 -2.83 -8.53
CA ASN A 61 1.83 -1.59 -7.99
C ASN A 61 2.96 -0.64 -7.56
N ASP A 62 3.80 -0.25 -8.50
CA ASP A 62 5.06 0.49 -8.28
C ASP A 62 4.95 2.00 -8.50
N VAL A 63 3.73 2.53 -8.62
CA VAL A 63 3.47 3.96 -8.72
C VAL A 63 2.75 4.43 -7.48
N LEU A 64 3.38 5.32 -6.71
CA LEU A 64 2.73 5.98 -5.59
C LEU A 64 1.89 7.15 -6.12
N LEU A 65 0.58 7.06 -6.00
CA LEU A 65 -0.34 8.15 -6.32
C LEU A 65 -0.81 8.81 -5.02
N LEU A 66 -0.31 10.00 -4.73
CA LEU A 66 -0.71 10.78 -3.57
C LEU A 66 -1.75 11.83 -3.98
N ARG A 67 -2.87 11.92 -3.27
CA ARG A 67 -3.90 12.94 -3.48
C ARG A 67 -4.12 13.77 -2.22
N ASN A 68 -4.02 15.08 -2.35
CA ASN A 68 -4.37 15.99 -1.27
C ASN A 68 -5.85 16.37 -1.39
N ALA A 69 -6.74 15.73 -0.64
CA ALA A 69 -8.15 16.14 -0.54
C ALA A 69 -8.40 17.11 0.64
N ASP A 70 -7.33 17.58 1.30
CA ASP A 70 -7.41 18.59 2.35
C ASP A 70 -7.56 19.99 1.77
N GLU A 71 -7.89 20.95 2.65
CA GLU A 71 -8.09 22.35 2.29
C GLU A 71 -6.80 23.18 2.35
N VAL A 72 -5.71 22.59 2.82
CA VAL A 72 -4.41 23.25 2.94
C VAL A 72 -3.35 22.58 2.08
N PRO A 73 -2.31 23.32 1.65
CA PRO A 73 -1.15 22.72 0.99
C PRO A 73 -0.44 21.71 1.90
N GLN A 74 0.03 20.62 1.30
CA GLN A 74 0.80 19.57 1.98
C GLN A 74 2.14 19.37 1.27
N VAL A 75 3.22 19.19 2.03
CA VAL A 75 4.55 18.92 1.48
C VAL A 75 4.76 17.41 1.42
N PHE A 76 5.26 16.94 0.28
CA PHE A 76 5.71 15.58 0.05
C PHE A 76 7.08 15.59 -0.65
N GLY A 77 8.12 15.20 0.08
CA GLY A 77 9.51 15.34 -0.34
C GLY A 77 9.81 16.79 -0.75
N PRO A 78 10.33 17.03 -1.97
CA PRO A 78 10.57 18.38 -2.48
C PRO A 78 9.31 19.06 -3.05
N THR A 79 8.18 18.35 -3.15
CA THR A 79 6.99 18.82 -3.86
C THR A 79 5.95 19.36 -2.89
N LEU A 80 5.37 20.52 -3.22
CA LEU A 80 4.19 21.06 -2.55
C LEU A 80 2.93 20.62 -3.31
N LEU A 81 2.03 19.89 -2.67
CA LEU A 81 0.72 19.51 -3.19
C LEU A 81 -0.34 20.49 -2.72
N MET A 82 -0.95 21.21 -3.67
CA MET A 82 -2.07 22.11 -3.39
C MET A 82 -3.36 21.32 -3.07
N PRO A 83 -4.36 21.94 -2.43
CA PRO A 83 -5.69 21.35 -2.24
C PRO A 83 -6.28 20.81 -3.56
N GLY A 84 -6.76 19.57 -3.52
CA GLY A 84 -7.33 18.86 -4.67
C GLY A 84 -6.30 18.27 -5.64
N GLN A 85 -5.01 18.55 -5.47
CA GLN A 85 -3.96 18.10 -6.39
C GLN A 85 -3.57 16.64 -6.13
N SER A 86 -3.26 15.93 -7.23
CA SER A 86 -2.63 14.61 -7.20
C SER A 86 -1.19 14.69 -7.68
N PHE A 87 -0.32 13.87 -7.08
CA PHE A 87 1.07 13.69 -7.46
C PHE A 87 1.34 12.20 -7.65
N SER A 88 1.99 11.84 -8.76
CA SER A 88 2.33 10.46 -9.09
C SER A 88 3.85 10.29 -9.12
N LEU A 89 4.35 9.29 -8.40
CA LEU A 89 5.77 8.96 -8.31
C LEU A 89 6.00 7.50 -8.69
N PRO A 90 6.46 7.21 -9.92
CA PRO A 90 6.85 5.87 -10.32
C PRO A 90 8.20 5.47 -9.73
N PHE A 91 8.31 4.23 -9.24
CA PHE A 91 9.56 3.65 -8.75
C PHE A 91 10.13 2.67 -9.77
N ALA A 92 11.42 2.83 -10.08
CA ALA A 92 12.11 1.99 -11.06
C ALA A 92 13.04 0.93 -10.43
N SER A 93 13.25 0.97 -9.12
CA SER A 93 14.10 0.02 -8.41
C SER A 93 13.51 -0.40 -7.06
N ALA A 94 13.79 -1.64 -6.68
CA ALA A 94 13.46 -2.16 -5.37
C ALA A 94 14.41 -1.53 -4.34
N SER A 95 13.86 -0.73 -3.42
CA SER A 95 14.61 -0.02 -2.40
C SER A 95 13.68 0.53 -1.31
N THR A 96 14.27 1.11 -0.27
CA THR A 96 13.55 1.89 0.73
C THR A 96 13.82 3.37 0.49
N TYR A 97 12.76 4.13 0.26
CA TYR A 97 12.79 5.57 0.05
C TYR A 97 12.19 6.28 1.26
N SER A 98 12.82 7.35 1.71
CA SER A 98 12.33 8.17 2.81
C SER A 98 12.05 9.59 2.31
N PHE A 99 10.82 10.06 2.55
CA PHE A 99 10.35 11.38 2.15
C PHE A 99 9.92 12.20 3.35
N THR A 100 10.19 13.50 3.32
CA THR A 100 9.59 14.45 4.25
C THR A 100 8.10 14.60 3.93
N CYS A 101 7.22 14.53 4.93
CA CYS A 101 5.77 14.61 4.72
C CYS A 101 5.11 15.41 5.84
N THR A 102 4.48 16.55 5.52
CA THR A 102 3.77 17.36 6.54
C THR A 102 2.45 16.74 6.97
N ALA A 103 1.88 15.86 6.15
CA ALA A 103 0.64 15.15 6.46
C ALA A 103 0.85 14.04 7.50
N HIS A 104 2.09 13.61 7.76
CA HIS A 104 2.42 12.66 8.82
C HIS A 104 2.88 13.37 10.11
N ALA A 105 2.51 12.84 11.28
CA ALA A 105 2.88 13.44 12.57
C ALA A 105 4.40 13.40 12.85
N SER A 106 5.08 12.35 12.37
CA SER A 106 6.55 12.24 12.45
C SER A 106 7.30 13.16 11.49
N GLY A 107 6.59 13.80 10.54
CA GLY A 107 7.20 14.57 9.46
C GLY A 107 7.85 13.73 8.36
N GLN A 108 7.73 12.39 8.40
CA GLN A 108 8.38 11.47 7.46
C GLN A 108 7.42 10.39 6.97
N LEU A 109 7.66 9.91 5.74
CA LEU A 109 7.00 8.77 5.12
C LEU A 109 8.05 7.84 4.49
N ASN A 110 7.99 6.55 4.80
CA ASN A 110 8.82 5.54 4.15
C ASN A 110 8.03 4.81 3.07
N VAL A 111 8.66 4.59 1.92
CA VAL A 111 8.13 3.77 0.84
C VAL A 111 9.12 2.64 0.59
N ILE A 112 8.70 1.41 0.88
CA ILE A 112 9.47 0.20 0.61
C ILE A 112 8.95 -0.38 -0.71
N VAL A 113 9.81 -0.44 -1.71
CA VAL A 113 9.52 -1.09 -2.99
C VAL A 113 10.19 -2.46 -2.96
N GLU A 114 9.38 -3.50 -2.82
CA GLU A 114 9.83 -4.89 -2.85
C GLU A 114 10.02 -5.34 -4.32
N PRO A 115 10.97 -6.24 -4.61
CA PRO A 115 11.07 -6.83 -5.94
C PRO A 115 9.81 -7.64 -6.28
N THR A 116 9.52 -7.82 -7.57
CA THR A 116 8.49 -8.76 -8.01
C THR A 116 8.82 -10.15 -7.48
N PRO A 117 7.90 -10.84 -6.78
CA PRO A 117 8.18 -12.16 -6.23
C PRO A 117 8.41 -13.17 -7.37
N ALA A 118 9.33 -14.12 -7.15
CA ALA A 118 9.54 -15.20 -8.11
C ALA A 118 8.30 -16.12 -8.19
N PRO A 119 8.06 -16.78 -9.34
CA PRO A 119 7.07 -17.85 -9.42
C PRO A 119 7.35 -18.95 -8.39
N GLY A 120 6.31 -19.46 -7.75
CA GLY A 120 6.41 -20.47 -6.69
C GLY A 120 5.92 -19.96 -5.33
N TRP A 121 6.68 -20.29 -4.29
CA TRP A 121 6.29 -20.00 -2.90
C TRP A 121 6.25 -18.50 -2.58
N GLU A 122 7.15 -17.72 -3.16
CA GLU A 122 7.19 -16.26 -2.96
C GLU A 122 5.90 -15.60 -3.49
N THR A 123 5.43 -16.01 -4.66
CA THR A 123 4.16 -15.55 -5.22
C THR A 123 2.98 -15.91 -4.31
N LEU A 124 2.94 -17.13 -3.77
CA LEU A 124 1.90 -17.52 -2.81
C LEU A 124 1.95 -16.66 -1.53
N GLY A 125 3.14 -16.44 -0.98
CA GLY A 125 3.34 -15.58 0.18
C GLY A 125 2.88 -14.14 -0.08
N TRP A 126 3.22 -13.59 -1.24
CA TRP A 126 2.77 -12.28 -1.67
C TRP A 126 1.24 -12.21 -1.79
N ARG A 127 0.61 -13.20 -2.44
CA ARG A 127 -0.86 -13.27 -2.59
C ARG A 127 -1.54 -13.32 -1.22
N LEU A 128 -1.00 -14.11 -0.30
CA LEU A 128 -1.52 -14.19 1.07
C LEU A 128 -1.40 -12.85 1.80
N ARG A 129 -0.25 -12.16 1.73
CA ARG A 129 -0.08 -10.82 2.32
C ARG A 129 -1.03 -9.78 1.72
N LYS A 130 -1.25 -9.78 0.40
CA LYS A 130 -2.17 -8.83 -0.24
C LYS A 130 -3.62 -9.11 0.16
N LEU A 131 -4.00 -10.40 0.27
CA LEU A 131 -5.32 -10.81 0.73
C LEU A 131 -5.58 -10.38 2.17
N THR A 132 -4.63 -10.63 3.09
CA THR A 132 -4.78 -10.19 4.48
C THR A 132 -4.93 -8.68 4.53
N HIS A 133 -4.05 -7.91 3.87
CA HIS A 133 -4.13 -6.45 3.84
C HIS A 133 -5.49 -5.94 3.33
N THR A 134 -6.04 -6.58 2.30
CA THR A 134 -7.35 -6.21 1.74
C THR A 134 -8.47 -6.49 2.73
N VAL A 135 -8.47 -7.67 3.36
CA VAL A 135 -9.44 -8.05 4.38
C VAL A 135 -9.39 -7.09 5.58
N TRP A 136 -8.19 -6.72 6.02
CA TRP A 136 -7.99 -5.76 7.11
C TRP A 136 -8.56 -4.38 6.77
N ARG A 137 -8.28 -3.87 5.56
CA ARG A 137 -8.83 -2.59 5.08
C ARG A 137 -10.36 -2.61 5.03
N LEU A 138 -10.95 -3.71 4.54
CA LEU A 138 -12.40 -3.88 4.48
C LEU A 138 -13.04 -4.02 5.87
N ALA A 139 -12.33 -4.58 6.84
CA ALA A 139 -12.77 -4.67 8.23
C ALA A 139 -12.71 -3.32 8.98
N GLY A 140 -12.19 -2.25 8.36
CA GLY A 140 -12.07 -0.93 8.98
C GLY A 140 -11.08 -0.89 10.15
N LEU A 141 -10.18 -1.86 10.21
CA LEU A 141 -9.21 -1.98 11.28
C LEU A 141 -7.97 -1.13 10.96
N PRO A 142 -7.42 -0.41 11.94
CA PRO A 142 -6.31 0.51 11.70
C PRO A 142 -5.03 -0.23 11.30
N GLU A 143 -4.31 0.29 10.29
CA GLU A 143 -3.20 -0.37 9.58
C GLU A 143 -1.93 -0.64 10.43
N TRP A 144 -1.87 -0.21 11.70
CA TRP A 144 -0.70 -0.36 12.60
C TRP A 144 -0.41 -1.80 13.06
N HIS A 145 -1.17 -2.81 12.63
CA HIS A 145 -0.94 -4.22 13.00
C HIS A 145 -0.05 -5.01 12.03
N ASN A 146 0.41 -4.42 10.91
CA ASN A 146 1.30 -5.09 9.94
C ASN A 146 2.78 -4.67 10.12
N HIS A 147 3.26 -4.64 11.37
CA HIS A 147 4.68 -4.50 11.70
C HIS A 147 5.31 -5.86 11.98
#